data_AF-A0A9D2DMD8-F1
#
_entry.id   AF-A0A9D2DMD8-F1
#
_cell.length_a   1.000
_cell.length_b   1.000
_cell.length_c   1.000
_cell.angle_alpha   90.00
_cell.angle_beta   90.00
_cell.angle_gamma   90.00
#
_symmetry.space_group_name_H-M   'P 1'
#
loop_
_entity.id
_entity.type
_entity.pdbx_description
1 polymer ?
#
loop_
_entity_poly.entity_id
_entity_poly.type
_entity_poly.pdbx_seq_one_letter_code
_entity_poly.pdbx_strand_id
1 'polypeptide(L)'
;MSVVKGKIEASITLSRSTCYFMRTGKCSLNVVTDYYVATSTRTAASDLLYCPRLYRAMRNRERMKPIAVTPCECGHAEVVSGHQRACIASQKNLELTIQPAGPEIKTDCPICGGQITFEENSGSNRIISLRVRVEDDE
;
A
#
# COMPACT_ATOMS: atom_id res chain seq x y z
N MET A 1 -25.73 0.27 5.62
CA MET A 1 -24.39 -0.37 5.54
C MET A 1 -24.27 -1.24 4.29
N SER A 2 -24.15 -0.62 3.12
CA SER A 2 -23.65 -1.29 1.92
C SER A 2 -22.14 -1.51 2.07
N VAL A 3 -21.70 -2.71 1.70
CA VAL A 3 -20.28 -3.06 1.68
C VAL A 3 -19.92 -3.36 0.24
N VAL A 4 -19.24 -2.43 -0.42
CA VAL A 4 -18.75 -2.65 -1.79
C VAL A 4 -17.38 -3.30 -1.70
N LYS A 5 -17.28 -4.54 -2.18
CA LYS A 5 -16.01 -5.23 -2.35
C LYS A 5 -15.56 -5.11 -3.80
N GLY A 6 -14.33 -4.66 -4.00
CA GLY A 6 -13.77 -4.44 -5.33
C GLY A 6 -12.29 -4.80 -5.41
N LYS A 7 -11.81 -4.95 -6.64
CA LYS A 7 -10.38 -4.89 -6.94
C LYS A 7 -10.11 -3.56 -7.62
N ILE A 8 -9.11 -2.84 -7.14
CA ILE A 8 -8.67 -1.59 -7.77
C ILE A 8 -7.17 -1.66 -8.05
N GLU A 9 -6.74 -1.05 -9.14
CA GLU A 9 -5.33 -0.77 -9.36
C GLU A 9 -4.99 0.60 -8.78
N ALA A 10 -3.95 0.63 -7.96
CA ALA A 10 -3.52 1.82 -7.27
C ALA A 10 -2.03 2.05 -7.45
N SER A 11 -1.64 3.31 -7.56
CA SER A 11 -0.25 3.72 -7.45
C SER A 11 0.13 3.97 -5.99
N ILE A 12 1.32 3.51 -5.60
CA ILE A 12 1.93 3.80 -4.31
C ILE A 12 3.30 4.45 -4.52
N THR A 13 3.66 5.35 -3.60
CA THR A 13 4.97 5.99 -3.57
C THR A 13 5.78 5.45 -2.38
N LEU A 14 6.91 4.80 -2.65
CA LEU A 14 7.87 4.28 -1.66
C LEU A 14 9.25 4.86 -1.92
N SER A 15 10.22 4.74 -1.02
CA SER A 15 11.57 5.25 -1.23
C SER A 15 12.60 4.43 -0.47
N ARG A 16 13.90 4.67 -0.70
CA ARG A 16 14.97 3.99 0.06
C ARG A 16 14.88 4.22 1.58
N SER A 17 14.32 5.35 2.02
CA SER A 17 14.10 5.66 3.44
C SER A 17 12.87 4.97 4.03
N THR A 18 11.92 4.56 3.21
CA THR A 18 10.62 4.03 3.64
C THR A 18 10.36 2.58 3.25
N CYS A 19 11.24 1.97 2.44
CA CYS A 19 11.09 0.61 1.94
C CYS A 19 12.44 -0.14 1.87
N TYR A 20 12.52 -1.26 2.60
CA TYR A 20 13.68 -2.15 2.60
C TYR A 20 14.03 -2.69 1.20
N PHE A 21 13.02 -3.00 0.37
CA PHE A 21 13.24 -3.45 -1.02
C PHE A 21 13.94 -2.39 -1.86
N MET A 22 13.48 -1.14 -1.79
CA MET A 22 14.12 -0.04 -2.53
C MET A 22 15.57 0.19 -2.09
N ARG A 23 15.88 -0.12 -0.83
CA ARG A 23 17.23 0.01 -0.26
C ARG A 23 18.15 -1.16 -0.63
N THR A 24 17.64 -2.38 -0.74
CA THR A 24 18.46 -3.60 -0.78
C THR A 24 18.20 -4.53 -1.97
N GLY A 25 17.18 -4.23 -2.78
CA GLY A 25 16.72 -5.09 -3.89
C GLY A 25 15.95 -6.34 -3.46
N LYS A 26 15.83 -6.63 -2.16
CA LYS A 26 15.10 -7.80 -1.63
C LYS A 26 13.94 -7.38 -0.75
N CYS A 27 12.76 -7.98 -0.95
CA CYS A 27 11.60 -7.66 -0.13
C CYS A 27 11.69 -8.32 1.24
N SER A 28 11.62 -7.54 2.31
CA SER A 28 11.69 -8.06 3.68
C SER A 28 10.59 -9.09 4.00
N LEU A 29 9.41 -8.99 3.38
CA LEU A 29 8.32 -9.96 3.50
C LEU A 29 8.61 -11.35 2.90
N ASN A 30 9.65 -11.45 2.07
CA ASN A 30 10.04 -12.69 1.40
C ASN A 30 11.34 -13.26 1.95
N VAL A 31 12.16 -12.43 2.60
CA VAL A 31 13.43 -12.85 3.21
C VAL A 31 13.19 -13.46 4.59
N VAL A 32 12.24 -12.92 5.35
CA VAL A 32 12.02 -13.32 6.74
C VAL A 32 10.84 -14.29 6.80
N THR A 33 11.12 -15.57 7.10
CA THR A 33 10.11 -16.64 7.24
C THR A 33 9.71 -16.85 8.70
N ASP A 34 10.68 -17.04 9.59
CA ASP A 34 10.50 -17.20 11.03
C ASP A 34 11.35 -16.19 11.78
N TYR A 35 10.70 -15.35 12.58
CA TYR A 35 11.37 -14.31 13.32
C TYR A 35 10.67 -14.05 14.64
N TYR A 36 11.47 -13.98 15.70
CA TYR A 36 11.03 -13.50 16.99
C TYR A 36 11.03 -11.96 16.97
N VAL A 37 9.89 -11.37 17.31
CA VAL A 37 9.76 -9.92 17.47
C VAL A 37 9.54 -9.63 18.94
N ALA A 38 10.57 -9.08 19.60
CA ALA A 38 10.36 -8.45 20.89
C ALA A 38 9.40 -7.26 20.71
N THR A 39 8.31 -7.23 21.47
CA THR A 39 7.23 -6.24 21.39
C THR A 39 7.72 -4.78 21.52
N SER A 40 8.84 -4.55 22.22
CA SER A 40 9.37 -3.23 22.56
C SER A 40 10.34 -2.61 21.55
N THR A 41 10.81 -3.35 20.56
CA THR A 41 11.78 -2.78 19.60
C THR A 41 11.09 -1.79 18.67
N ARG A 42 11.60 -0.56 18.57
CA ARG A 42 11.18 0.39 17.54
C ARG A 42 11.87 0.01 16.23
N THR A 43 11.12 -0.12 15.14
CA THR A 43 11.65 -0.37 13.79
C THR A 43 11.30 0.81 12.89
N ALA A 44 12.30 1.35 12.19
CA ALA A 44 12.10 2.31 11.13
C ALA A 44 11.48 1.66 9.89
N ALA A 45 10.83 2.45 9.03
CA ALA A 45 10.13 1.93 7.85
C ALA A 45 11.04 1.19 6.85
N SER A 46 12.32 1.55 6.81
CA SER A 46 13.32 0.89 5.95
C SER A 46 13.97 -0.34 6.58
N ASP A 47 13.61 -0.75 7.79
CA ASP A 47 14.23 -1.89 8.46
C ASP A 47 13.72 -3.24 7.94
N LEU A 48 14.57 -4.26 8.05
CA LEU A 48 14.25 -5.63 7.64
C LEU A 48 12.97 -6.14 8.32
N LEU A 49 12.78 -5.85 9.60
CA LEU A 49 11.64 -6.37 10.36
C LEU A 49 10.38 -5.49 10.26
N TYR A 50 10.43 -4.32 9.60
CA TYR A 50 9.29 -3.41 9.57
C TYR A 50 8.05 -4.01 8.88
N CYS A 51 8.19 -4.41 7.60
CA CYS A 51 7.07 -4.98 6.84
C CYS A 51 6.57 -6.30 7.43
N PRO A 52 7.43 -7.27 7.84
CA PRO A 52 6.97 -8.48 8.51
C PRO A 52 6.12 -8.16 9.77
N ARG A 53 6.59 -7.26 10.64
CA ARG A 53 5.84 -6.85 11.84
C ARG A 53 4.51 -6.20 11.50
N LEU A 54 4.50 -5.30 10.52
CA LEU A 54 3.28 -4.65 10.07
C LEU A 54 2.30 -5.68 9.49
N TYR A 55 2.79 -6.64 8.70
CA TYR A 55 1.98 -7.74 8.19
C TYR A 55 1.35 -8.59 9.30
N ARG A 56 2.12 -8.94 10.35
CA ARG A 56 1.58 -9.68 11.50
C ARG A 56 0.47 -8.89 12.22
N ALA A 57 0.70 -7.60 12.46
CA ALA A 57 -0.30 -6.72 13.09
C ALA A 57 -1.56 -6.54 12.21
N MET A 58 -1.39 -6.48 10.88
CA MET A 58 -2.52 -6.45 9.94
C MET A 58 -3.31 -7.77 9.95
N ARG A 59 -2.62 -8.92 9.96
CA ARG A 59 -3.23 -10.25 10.03
C ARG A 59 -4.05 -10.43 11.31
N ASN A 60 -3.56 -9.89 12.44
CA ASN A 60 -4.27 -9.87 13.72
C ASN A 60 -5.36 -8.80 13.82
N ARG A 61 -5.60 -8.02 12.76
CA ARG A 61 -6.54 -6.89 12.72
C ARG A 61 -6.20 -5.70 13.64
N GLU A 62 -5.03 -5.69 14.28
CA GLU A 62 -4.57 -4.62 15.18
C GLU A 62 -4.19 -3.32 14.44
N ARG A 63 -3.73 -3.44 13.18
CA ARG A 63 -3.28 -2.29 12.36
C ARG A 63 -3.97 -2.21 11.00
N MET A 64 -5.27 -2.51 10.97
CA MET A 64 -6.12 -2.44 9.78
C MET A 64 -6.82 -1.08 9.63
N LYS A 65 -6.11 0.01 9.94
CA LYS A 65 -6.66 1.36 9.69
C LYS A 65 -6.86 1.55 8.19
N PRO A 66 -7.97 2.22 7.77
CA PRO A 66 -8.20 2.53 6.37
C PRO A 66 -6.99 3.20 5.72
N ILE A 67 -6.82 2.97 4.41
CA ILE A 67 -5.84 3.71 3.61
C ILE A 67 -6.55 4.87 2.91
N ALA A 68 -5.90 6.02 2.85
CA ALA A 68 -6.45 7.17 2.14
C ALA A 68 -6.05 7.10 0.67
N VAL A 69 -7.03 7.23 -0.22
CA VAL A 69 -6.83 7.18 -1.67
C VAL A 69 -7.47 8.39 -2.35
N THR A 70 -6.87 8.83 -3.44
CA THR A 70 -7.46 9.80 -4.36
C THR A 70 -7.88 9.04 -5.63
N PRO A 71 -9.18 8.97 -5.95
CA PRO A 71 -9.64 8.33 -7.17
C PRO A 71 -9.24 9.16 -8.40
N CYS A 72 -8.98 8.48 -9.51
CA CYS A 72 -8.77 9.08 -10.82
C CYS A 72 -10.03 8.88 -11.70
N GLU A 73 -10.28 9.77 -12.64
CA GLU A 73 -11.45 9.68 -13.55
C GLU A 73 -11.49 8.38 -14.37
N CYS A 74 -10.31 7.81 -14.66
CA CYS A 74 -10.17 6.54 -15.38
C CYS A 74 -10.49 5.28 -14.54
N GLY A 75 -10.82 5.41 -13.25
CA GLY A 75 -11.12 4.29 -12.35
C GLY A 75 -9.92 3.73 -11.57
N HIS A 76 -8.72 4.24 -11.81
CA HIS A 76 -7.54 3.96 -10.98
C HIS A 76 -7.53 4.81 -9.70
N ALA A 77 -6.63 4.48 -8.77
CA ALA A 77 -6.44 5.26 -7.56
C ALA A 77 -4.96 5.60 -7.32
N GLU A 78 -4.73 6.67 -6.56
CA GLU A 78 -3.44 6.97 -5.96
C GLU A 78 -3.57 6.85 -4.44
N VAL A 79 -2.69 6.06 -3.83
CA VAL A 79 -2.63 5.98 -2.37
C VAL A 79 -1.92 7.23 -1.86
N VAL A 80 -2.60 8.00 -1.01
CA VAL A 80 -2.03 9.20 -0.37
C VAL A 80 -1.44 8.85 1.00
N SER A 81 -2.06 7.89 1.71
CA SER A 81 -1.55 7.44 3.01
C SER A 81 -1.73 5.93 3.20
N GLY A 82 -0.78 5.32 3.93
CA GLY A 82 -0.78 3.88 4.15
C GLY A 82 -0.11 3.05 3.06
N HIS A 83 0.82 3.64 2.29
CA HIS A 83 1.61 2.99 1.24
C HIS A 83 2.14 1.60 1.60
N GLN A 84 2.75 1.44 2.79
CA GLN A 84 3.26 0.14 3.21
C GLN A 84 2.14 -0.88 3.47
N ARG A 85 1.02 -0.46 4.06
CA ARG A 85 -0.15 -1.34 4.26
C ARG A 85 -0.71 -1.79 2.92
N ALA A 86 -0.86 -0.85 1.98
CA ALA A 86 -1.32 -1.14 0.62
C ALA A 86 -0.38 -2.13 -0.09
N CYS A 87 0.93 -1.91 -0.05
CA CYS A 87 1.93 -2.81 -0.62
C CYS A 87 1.85 -4.23 -0.02
N ILE A 88 1.82 -4.34 1.32
CA ILE A 88 1.72 -5.62 2.03
C ILE A 88 0.42 -6.34 1.68
N ALA A 89 -0.70 -5.61 1.65
CA ALA A 89 -2.00 -6.18 1.34
C ALA A 89 -2.07 -6.73 -0.09
N SER A 90 -1.50 -6.01 -1.07
CA SER A 90 -1.37 -6.49 -2.45
C SER A 90 -0.57 -7.80 -2.52
N GLN A 91 0.62 -7.83 -1.90
CA GLN A 91 1.49 -9.02 -1.95
C GLN A 91 0.93 -10.24 -1.22
N LYS A 92 0.21 -10.04 -0.11
CA LYS A 92 -0.31 -11.11 0.74
C LYS A 92 -1.82 -11.33 0.57
N ASN A 93 -2.43 -10.74 -0.47
CA ASN A 93 -3.86 -10.84 -0.77
C ASN A 93 -4.78 -10.51 0.43
N LEU A 94 -4.44 -9.48 1.20
CA LEU A 94 -5.30 -9.00 2.30
C LEU A 94 -6.34 -7.99 1.78
N GLU A 95 -7.54 -8.01 2.35
CA GLU A 95 -8.57 -6.99 2.11
C GLU A 95 -8.28 -5.75 2.97
N LEU A 96 -8.33 -4.55 2.37
CA LEU A 96 -8.17 -3.28 3.09
C LEU A 96 -9.42 -2.41 2.98
N THR A 97 -9.73 -1.69 4.04
CA THR A 97 -10.70 -0.59 3.96
C THR A 97 -10.03 0.62 3.32
N ILE A 98 -10.74 1.27 2.40
CA ILE A 98 -10.29 2.52 1.77
C ILE A 98 -11.17 3.68 2.19
N GLN A 99 -10.60 4.87 2.26
CA GLN A 99 -11.32 6.13 2.45
C GLN A 99 -10.81 7.16 1.45
N PRO A 100 -11.67 8.04 0.92
CA PRO A 100 -11.22 9.15 0.09
C PRO A 100 -10.32 10.08 0.91
N ALA A 101 -9.20 10.50 0.34
CA ALA A 101 -8.32 11.49 0.96
C ALA A 101 -8.95 12.90 1.00
N GLY A 102 -9.89 13.16 0.09
CA GLY A 102 -10.64 14.40 -0.05
C GLY A 102 -11.71 14.26 -1.14
N PRO A 103 -12.45 15.34 -1.45
CA PRO A 103 -13.49 15.32 -2.48
C PRO A 103 -12.93 15.35 -3.91
N GLU A 104 -11.62 15.58 -4.07
CA GLU A 104 -10.98 15.76 -5.37
C GLU A 104 -10.84 14.42 -6.11
N ILE A 105 -11.19 14.45 -7.39
CA ILE A 105 -10.91 13.38 -8.35
C ILE A 105 -9.80 13.88 -9.26
N LYS A 106 -8.71 13.10 -9.39
CA LYS A 106 -7.59 13.47 -10.26
C LYS A 106 -7.92 13.17 -11.73
N THR A 107 -7.69 14.16 -12.59
CA THR A 107 -7.68 14.00 -14.05
C THR A 107 -6.41 13.29 -14.52
N ASP A 108 -5.28 13.62 -13.90
CA ASP A 108 -3.97 13.05 -14.23
C ASP A 108 -3.76 11.73 -13.48
N CYS A 109 -3.82 10.63 -14.22
CA CYS A 109 -3.61 9.30 -13.65
C CYS A 109 -2.13 8.87 -13.77
N PRO A 110 -1.41 8.66 -12.66
CA PRO A 110 -0.02 8.18 -12.71
C PRO A 110 0.09 6.76 -13.31
N ILE A 111 -0.98 5.97 -13.30
CA ILE A 111 -1.02 4.64 -13.90
C ILE A 111 -1.15 4.75 -15.43
N CYS A 112 -2.10 5.55 -15.93
CA CYS A 112 -2.28 5.73 -17.38
C CYS A 112 -1.14 6.54 -18.00
N GLY A 113 -0.67 7.59 -17.31
CA GLY A 113 0.44 8.43 -17.78
C GLY A 113 1.78 7.69 -17.82
N GLY A 114 2.05 6.85 -16.81
CA GLY A 114 3.28 6.03 -16.76
C GLY A 114 3.35 4.91 -17.81
N GLN A 115 2.25 4.59 -18.51
CA GLN A 115 2.28 3.70 -19.67
C GLN A 115 2.72 4.40 -20.96
N ILE A 116 2.67 5.75 -21.00
CA ILE A 116 2.94 6.56 -22.20
C ILE A 116 4.38 7.09 -22.17
N THR A 117 4.90 7.42 -21.00
CA THR A 117 6.30 7.80 -20.83
C THR A 117 7.13 6.56 -20.44
N PHE A 118 8.02 6.10 -21.31
CA PHE A 118 9.11 5.17 -20.96
C PHE A 118 10.14 5.83 -20.02
N GLU A 119 9.72 6.78 -19.20
CA GLU A 119 10.55 7.28 -18.11
C GLU A 119 10.72 6.11 -17.15
N GLU A 120 11.95 5.61 -17.07
CA GLU A 120 12.37 4.65 -16.06
C GLU A 120 11.74 5.07 -14.75
N ASN A 121 10.81 4.24 -14.24
CA ASN A 121 10.13 4.40 -12.96
C ASN A 121 11.02 5.24 -12.04
N SER A 122 10.68 6.53 -11.89
CA SER A 122 11.28 7.36 -10.85
C SER A 122 11.04 6.54 -9.60
N GLY A 123 12.12 5.95 -9.06
CA GLY A 123 12.08 4.62 -8.42
C GLY A 123 11.12 4.48 -7.25
N SER A 124 10.45 5.55 -6.85
CA SER A 124 9.42 5.58 -5.85
C SER A 124 8.06 5.03 -6.24
N ASN A 125 7.61 5.19 -7.48
CA ASN A 125 6.23 4.87 -7.84
C ASN A 125 6.07 3.40 -8.25
N ARG A 126 5.09 2.71 -7.66
CA ARG A 126 4.75 1.32 -8.00
C ARG A 126 3.26 1.15 -8.18
N ILE A 127 2.88 0.40 -9.20
CA ILE A 127 1.50 0.00 -9.45
C ILE A 127 1.23 -1.30 -8.69
N ILE A 128 0.11 -1.36 -7.96
CA ILE A 128 -0.32 -2.52 -7.19
C ILE A 128 -1.81 -2.78 -7.39
N SER A 129 -2.21 -4.05 -7.37
CA SER A 129 -3.62 -4.44 -7.35
C SER A 129 -4.06 -4.68 -5.90
N LEU A 130 -5.11 -4.01 -5.46
CA LEU A 130 -5.65 -4.08 -4.10
C LEU A 130 -7.03 -4.71 -4.08
N ARG A 131 -7.30 -5.53 -3.06
CA ARG A 131 -8.67 -5.92 -2.71
C ARG A 131 -9.17 -4.94 -1.66
N VAL A 132 -10.22 -4.22 -1.99
CA VAL A 132 -10.73 -3.14 -1.17
C VAL A 132 -12.16 -3.40 -0.72
N ARG A 133 -12.44 -2.93 0.49
CA ARG A 133 -13.78 -2.87 1.06
C ARG A 133 -14.10 -1.40 1.29
N VAL A 134 -15.19 -0.92 0.72
CA VAL A 134 -15.78 0.38 1.05
C VAL A 134 -16.91 0.12 2.04
N GLU A 135 -16.87 0.83 3.16
CA GLU A 135 -17.94 0.82 4.15
C GLU A 135 -18.66 2.16 4.01
N ASP A 136 -19.92 2.12 3.58
CA ASP A 136 -20.78 3.31 3.59
C ASP A 136 -21.29 3.52 5.01
N ASP A 137 -20.74 4.55 5.67
CA ASP A 137 -21.30 5.13 6.89
C ASP A 137 -22.50 6.00 6.49
N GLU A 138 -23.69 5.41 6.43
CA GLU A 138 -24.96 6.14 6.54
C GLU A 138 -25.21 6.57 8.00
#